data_AF-A0A255HAZ5-F1
#
_entry.id   AF-A0A255HAZ5-F1
#
_cell.length_a   1.000
_cell.length_b   1.000
_cell.length_c   1.000
_cell.angle_alpha   90.00
_cell.angle_beta   90.00
_cell.angle_gamma   90.00
#
_symmetry.space_group_name_H-M   'P 1'
#
loop_
_entity.id
_entity.type
_entity.pdbx_description
1 polymer ?
#
loop_
_entity_poly.entity_id
_entity_poly.type
_entity_poly.pdbx_seq_one_letter_code
_entity_poly.pdbx_strand_id
1 'polypeptide(L)'
;MEHGAQHPQPGHELVPLRKKLRHPGEIPWLAVAGVIFLVAYASLLALAIATGLEADQGLSSNGTVVQVMGVLAVSPLLILFARGILYAQLRTSSVRMSPTQFPEGYRMVVEAARAAGLPKVPDAYVRSGSGVINAFAAGHGFRRFVTVHSDLFEVGGAARDPDALRFVIGHEVGHLAAGHASYWRIVVMQVMYQIPLLGRFLSRAQEYTADNYGYNFCATGAGGAIQVLSGGKYLNHNVNLHEFADRAGSERGFFVWCANLNATHPVLTWRAQALRDRTRPGSLFLRPNFQPYGPPALPPGNRPTREAPSPDEALAYLAAYPPVGPPQFGQNFPVPLPGQEIQPGSASRYGEGTLYAGWQGPQPINSGTGTPGGS
;
A
#
# COMPACT_ATOMS: atom_id res chain seq x y z
N MET A 1 20.17 28.37 -41.47
CA MET A 1 18.97 27.53 -41.31
C MET A 1 19.17 26.74 -40.02
N GLU A 2 18.81 27.33 -38.89
CA GLU A 2 18.81 26.63 -37.60
C GLU A 2 17.53 25.80 -37.53
N HIS A 3 17.70 24.48 -37.55
CA HIS A 3 16.62 23.56 -37.19
C HIS A 3 16.29 23.75 -35.72
N GLY A 4 15.19 24.45 -35.44
CA GLY A 4 14.60 24.55 -34.11
C GLY A 4 14.27 23.15 -33.61
N ALA A 5 14.99 22.72 -32.56
CA ALA A 5 14.63 21.54 -31.79
C ALA A 5 13.25 21.80 -31.16
N GLN A 6 12.22 21.17 -31.72
CA GLN A 6 10.89 21.13 -31.11
C GLN A 6 11.00 20.41 -29.77
N HIS A 7 10.99 21.16 -28.67
CA HIS A 7 10.74 20.58 -27.36
C HIS A 7 9.36 19.92 -27.38
N PRO A 8 9.24 18.62 -27.06
CA PRO A 8 7.95 17.96 -27.01
C PRO A 8 7.06 18.66 -25.98
N GLN A 9 5.83 18.98 -26.39
CA GLN A 9 4.83 19.61 -25.52
C GLN A 9 4.55 18.68 -24.32
N PRO A 10 4.70 19.15 -23.07
CA PRO A 10 4.69 18.30 -21.87
C PRO A 10 3.37 17.52 -21.66
N GLY A 11 2.28 17.91 -22.33
CA GLY A 11 0.99 17.20 -22.27
C GLY A 11 0.88 15.96 -23.16
N HIS A 12 1.69 15.83 -24.22
CA HIS A 12 1.55 14.74 -25.20
C HIS A 12 2.11 13.40 -24.69
N GLU A 13 3.12 13.43 -23.81
CA GLU A 13 3.73 12.22 -23.22
C GLU A 13 2.99 11.69 -21.99
N LEU A 14 2.21 12.54 -21.30
CA LEU A 14 1.49 12.17 -20.08
C LEU A 14 0.41 11.11 -20.33
N VAL A 15 -0.34 11.20 -21.43
CA VAL A 15 -1.43 10.26 -21.73
C VAL A 15 -0.91 8.85 -22.04
N PRO A 16 0.13 8.65 -22.88
CA PRO A 16 0.79 7.36 -23.05
C PRO A 16 1.31 6.76 -21.75
N LEU A 17 2.01 7.56 -20.93
CA LEU A 17 2.56 7.10 -19.65
C LEU A 17 1.44 6.66 -18.69
N ARG A 18 0.39 7.48 -18.58
CA ARG A 18 -0.76 7.19 -17.72
C ARG A 18 -1.50 5.93 -18.13
N LYS A 19 -1.57 5.61 -19.43
CA LYS A 19 -2.16 4.34 -19.90
C LYS A 19 -1.24 3.16 -19.57
N LYS A 20 0.08 3.31 -19.77
CA LYS A 20 1.07 2.25 -19.52
C LYS A 20 1.17 1.85 -18.03
N LEU A 21 1.15 2.84 -17.13
CA LEU A 21 1.32 2.60 -15.69
C LEU A 21 0.01 2.28 -14.96
N ARG A 22 -1.13 2.31 -15.64
CA ARG A 22 -2.42 2.09 -14.99
C ARG A 22 -2.72 0.62 -14.80
N HIS A 23 -3.15 0.27 -13.60
CA HIS A 23 -3.68 -1.06 -13.33
C HIS A 23 -4.89 -1.34 -14.23
N PRO A 24 -4.96 -2.48 -14.93
CA PRO A 24 -6.01 -2.77 -15.91
C PRO A 24 -7.42 -2.78 -15.29
N GLY A 25 -7.53 -3.12 -14.00
CA GLY A 25 -8.80 -3.08 -13.27
C GLY A 25 -9.31 -1.66 -12.94
N GLU A 26 -8.48 -0.61 -13.01
CA GLU A 26 -8.87 0.70 -12.51
C GLU A 26 -9.98 1.37 -13.35
N ILE A 27 -9.90 1.32 -14.69
CA ILE A 27 -10.91 1.95 -15.56
C ILE A 27 -12.24 1.19 -15.52
N PRO A 28 -12.28 -0.16 -15.63
CA PRO A 28 -13.54 -0.90 -15.50
C PRO A 28 -14.25 -0.61 -14.18
N TRP A 29 -13.54 -0.63 -13.04
CA TRP A 29 -14.16 -0.32 -11.75
C TRP A 29 -14.58 1.14 -11.61
N LEU A 30 -13.85 2.07 -12.23
CA LEU A 30 -14.28 3.46 -12.32
C LEU A 30 -15.56 3.63 -13.15
N ALA A 31 -15.71 2.87 -14.23
CA ALA A 31 -16.91 2.89 -15.06
C ALA A 31 -18.11 2.33 -14.29
N VAL A 32 -17.95 1.19 -13.60
CA VAL A 32 -18.98 0.64 -12.71
C VAL A 32 -19.37 1.66 -11.63
N ALA A 33 -18.39 2.26 -10.96
CA ALA A 33 -18.63 3.28 -9.95
C ALA A 33 -19.38 4.51 -10.52
N GLY A 34 -19.02 4.95 -11.73
CA GLY A 34 -19.68 6.04 -12.43
C GLY A 34 -21.13 5.72 -12.79
N VAL A 35 -21.42 4.51 -13.31
CA VAL A 35 -22.78 4.08 -13.62
C VAL A 35 -23.64 4.01 -12.35
N ILE A 36 -23.13 3.41 -11.28
CA ILE A 36 -23.87 3.33 -10.02
C ILE A 36 -24.14 4.73 -9.45
N PHE A 37 -23.14 5.62 -9.49
CA PHE A 37 -23.32 7.00 -9.08
C PHE A 37 -24.41 7.71 -9.91
N LEU A 38 -24.39 7.56 -11.23
CA LEU A 38 -25.37 8.18 -12.11
C LEU A 38 -26.78 7.64 -11.87
N VAL A 39 -26.93 6.33 -11.69
CA VAL A 39 -28.22 5.69 -11.37
C VAL A 39 -28.73 6.18 -10.01
N ALA A 40 -27.89 6.14 -8.97
CA ALA A 40 -28.28 6.60 -7.64
C ALA A 40 -28.69 8.08 -7.65
N TYR A 41 -27.93 8.93 -8.34
CA TYR A 41 -28.24 10.35 -8.49
C TYR A 41 -29.53 10.58 -9.27
N ALA A 42 -29.75 9.87 -10.38
CA ALA A 42 -30.97 9.95 -11.17
C ALA A 42 -32.20 9.48 -10.40
N SER A 43 -32.10 8.40 -9.63
CA SER A 43 -33.18 7.91 -8.76
C SER A 43 -33.53 8.93 -7.67
N LEU A 44 -32.52 9.57 -7.06
CA LEU A 44 -32.73 10.61 -6.06
C LEU A 44 -33.41 11.85 -6.67
N LEU A 45 -32.99 12.25 -7.87
CA LEU A 45 -33.61 13.36 -8.61
C LEU A 45 -35.04 13.03 -9.04
N ALA A 46 -35.31 11.82 -9.49
CA ALA A 46 -36.65 11.38 -9.86
C ALA A 46 -37.59 11.37 -8.65
N LEU A 47 -37.13 10.85 -7.51
CA LEU A 47 -37.88 10.88 -6.25
C LEU A 47 -38.18 12.32 -5.80
N ALA A 48 -37.18 13.20 -5.90
CA ALA A 48 -37.32 14.61 -5.60
C ALA A 48 -38.36 15.32 -6.48
N ILE A 49 -38.35 15.05 -7.79
CA ILE A 49 -39.32 15.62 -8.73
C ILE A 49 -40.72 15.09 -8.45
N ALA A 50 -40.87 13.76 -8.28
CA ALA A 50 -42.17 13.14 -7.99
C ALA A 50 -42.81 13.72 -6.73
N THR A 51 -42.04 13.80 -5.64
CA THR A 51 -42.50 14.35 -4.36
C THR A 51 -42.72 15.87 -4.40
N GLY A 52 -41.95 16.61 -5.20
CA GLY A 52 -42.16 18.03 -5.44
C GLY A 52 -43.42 18.35 -6.27
N LEU A 53 -43.76 17.49 -7.24
CA LEU A 53 -44.97 17.60 -8.05
C LEU A 53 -46.23 17.22 -7.26
N GLU A 54 -46.14 16.23 -6.37
CA GLU A 54 -47.25 15.83 -5.47
C GLU A 54 -47.58 16.91 -4.42
N ALA A 55 -46.62 17.78 -4.07
CA ALA A 55 -46.83 18.90 -3.14
C ALA A 55 -47.76 19.98 -3.69
N ASP A 56 -47.97 20.06 -5.01
CA ASP A 56 -48.89 21.01 -5.67
C ASP A 56 -50.36 20.53 -5.64
N GLN A 57 -50.62 19.24 -5.35
CA GLN A 57 -51.96 18.66 -5.30
C GLN A 57 -52.60 18.61 -3.90
N GLY A 58 -52.12 19.43 -2.95
CA GLY A 58 -52.71 19.53 -1.61
C GLY A 58 -52.41 18.36 -0.68
N LEU A 59 -51.46 17.49 -1.04
CA LEU A 59 -50.91 16.50 -0.14
C LEU A 59 -49.86 17.18 0.75
N SER A 60 -50.09 17.19 2.07
CA SER A 60 -49.15 17.66 3.09
C SER A 60 -47.71 17.31 2.70
N SER A 61 -46.90 18.33 2.38
CA SER A 61 -45.48 18.13 2.12
C SER A 61 -44.87 17.47 3.35
N ASN A 62 -44.51 16.19 3.29
CA ASN A 62 -43.70 15.59 4.34
C ASN A 62 -42.45 16.47 4.48
N GLY A 63 -42.34 17.25 5.56
CA GLY A 63 -41.28 18.26 5.74
C GLY A 63 -39.87 17.66 5.53
N THR A 64 -39.75 16.36 5.76
CA THR A 64 -38.60 15.51 5.45
C THR A 64 -38.12 15.61 4.00
N VAL A 65 -39.00 15.61 3.00
CA VAL A 65 -38.60 15.67 1.58
C VAL A 65 -37.99 17.02 1.24
N VAL A 66 -38.66 18.10 1.64
CA VAL A 66 -38.18 19.48 1.43
C VAL A 66 -36.85 19.70 2.15
N GLN A 67 -36.71 19.15 3.37
CA GLN A 67 -35.46 19.17 4.12
C GLN A 67 -34.34 18.39 3.40
N VAL A 68 -34.61 17.17 2.92
CA VAL A 68 -33.63 16.37 2.16
C VAL A 68 -33.20 17.11 0.89
N MET A 69 -34.15 17.73 0.17
CA MET A 69 -33.86 18.51 -1.03
C MET A 69 -33.03 19.76 -0.74
N GLY A 70 -33.35 20.49 0.33
CA GLY A 70 -32.55 21.62 0.79
C GLY A 70 -31.12 21.20 1.17
N VAL A 71 -30.96 20.08 1.89
CA VAL A 71 -29.65 19.53 2.23
C VAL A 71 -28.87 19.15 0.98
N LEU A 72 -29.49 18.46 0.03
CA LEU A 72 -28.83 18.06 -1.22
C LEU A 72 -28.39 19.26 -2.06
N ALA A 73 -29.23 20.30 -2.16
CA ALA A 73 -28.92 21.51 -2.91
C ALA A 73 -27.73 22.28 -2.30
N VAL A 74 -27.63 22.33 -0.97
CA VAL A 74 -26.56 23.05 -0.25
C VAL A 74 -25.31 22.17 -0.04
N SER A 75 -25.45 20.84 -0.12
CA SER A 75 -24.36 19.89 0.12
C SER A 75 -23.07 20.13 -0.67
N PRO A 76 -23.07 20.52 -1.97
CA PRO A 76 -21.84 20.76 -2.70
C PRO A 76 -21.06 21.96 -2.15
N LEU A 77 -21.76 23.01 -1.70
CA LEU A 77 -21.16 24.18 -1.07
C LEU A 77 -20.57 23.82 0.30
N LEU A 78 -21.28 23.04 1.09
CA LEU A 78 -20.78 22.54 2.39
C LEU A 78 -19.55 21.66 2.21
N ILE A 79 -19.56 20.74 1.23
CA ILE A 79 -18.41 19.88 0.92
C ILE A 79 -17.23 20.73 0.46
N LEU A 80 -17.45 21.72 -0.41
CA LEU A 80 -16.40 22.64 -0.86
C LEU A 80 -15.82 23.41 0.32
N PHE A 81 -16.66 23.98 1.18
CA PHE A 81 -16.26 24.74 2.36
C PHE A 81 -15.48 23.86 3.35
N ALA A 82 -16.01 22.71 3.73
CA ALA A 82 -15.36 21.76 4.64
C ALA A 82 -13.98 21.33 4.11
N ARG A 83 -13.88 21.01 2.82
CA ARG A 83 -12.59 20.68 2.19
C ARG A 83 -11.63 21.87 2.15
N GLY A 84 -12.15 23.08 1.97
CA GLY A 84 -11.37 24.31 2.03
C GLY A 84 -10.77 24.52 3.42
N ILE A 85 -11.56 24.30 4.47
CA ILE A 85 -11.10 24.33 5.87
C ILE A 85 -10.05 23.26 6.12
N LEU A 86 -10.27 22.00 5.72
CA LEU A 86 -9.28 20.92 5.88
C LEU A 86 -7.96 21.25 5.17
N TYR A 87 -8.03 21.80 3.95
CA TYR A 87 -6.83 22.23 3.24
C TYR A 87 -6.14 23.43 3.92
N ALA A 88 -6.91 24.39 4.45
CA ALA A 88 -6.35 25.50 5.19
C ALA A 88 -5.65 25.04 6.47
N GLN A 89 -6.30 24.18 7.27
CA GLN A 89 -5.74 23.59 8.48
C GLN A 89 -4.45 22.82 8.20
N LEU A 90 -4.41 22.05 7.12
CA LEU A 90 -3.19 21.37 6.70
C LEU A 90 -2.06 22.38 6.47
N ARG A 91 -2.31 23.43 5.67
CA ARG A 91 -1.30 24.44 5.34
C ARG A 91 -0.83 25.24 6.55
N THR A 92 -1.71 25.52 7.50
CA THR A 92 -1.37 26.32 8.69
C THR A 92 -0.68 25.49 9.78
N SER A 93 -0.77 24.16 9.73
CA SER A 93 -0.18 23.25 10.72
C SER A 93 0.97 22.38 10.19
N SER A 94 1.36 22.55 8.93
CA SER A 94 2.41 21.75 8.26
C SER A 94 3.50 22.65 7.68
N VAL A 95 4.73 22.13 7.56
CA VAL A 95 5.84 22.85 6.94
C VAL A 95 5.80 22.63 5.43
N ARG A 96 5.72 23.69 4.64
CA ARG A 96 5.78 23.58 3.18
C ARG A 96 7.21 23.24 2.75
N MET A 97 7.37 22.21 1.94
CA MET A 97 8.66 21.88 1.32
C MET A 97 9.01 22.92 0.27
N SER A 98 10.26 23.36 0.24
CA SER A 98 10.80 24.37 -0.67
C SER A 98 12.32 24.25 -0.77
N PRO A 99 13.00 25.01 -1.65
CA PRO A 99 14.46 25.05 -1.68
C PRO A 99 15.13 25.44 -0.35
N THR A 100 14.40 26.08 0.57
CA THR A 100 14.92 26.52 1.88
C THR A 100 14.32 25.75 3.06
N GLN A 101 13.34 24.86 2.83
CA GLN A 101 12.69 24.05 3.87
C GLN A 101 12.51 22.62 3.37
N PHE A 102 13.16 21.64 4.01
CA PHE A 102 13.23 20.26 3.50
C PHE A 102 13.70 20.17 2.03
N PRO A 103 14.87 20.75 1.68
CA PRO A 103 15.33 20.86 0.29
C PRO A 103 15.48 19.51 -0.41
N GLU A 104 15.90 18.48 0.32
CA GLU A 104 15.99 17.11 -0.23
C GLU A 104 14.62 16.54 -0.57
N GLY A 105 13.64 16.68 0.33
CA GLY A 105 12.27 16.22 0.10
C GLY A 105 11.61 17.00 -1.05
N TYR A 106 11.84 18.32 -1.11
CA TYR A 106 11.40 19.15 -2.22
C TYR A 106 12.00 18.66 -3.55
N ARG A 107 13.30 18.37 -3.60
CA ARG A 107 13.95 17.79 -4.79
C ARG A 107 13.32 16.46 -5.20
N MET A 108 13.05 15.55 -4.26
CA MET A 108 12.39 14.27 -4.55
C MET A 108 11.00 14.48 -5.18
N VAL A 109 10.22 15.45 -4.70
CA VAL A 109 8.91 15.79 -5.28
C VAL A 109 9.04 16.36 -6.69
N VAL A 110 10.03 17.24 -6.93
CA VAL A 110 10.30 17.80 -8.27
C VAL A 110 10.68 16.69 -9.25
N GLU A 111 11.58 15.80 -8.86
CA GLU A 111 12.03 14.68 -9.69
C GLU A 111 10.89 13.68 -9.95
N ALA A 112 10.08 13.37 -8.94
CA ALA A 112 8.91 12.52 -9.08
C ALA A 112 7.86 13.14 -10.02
N ALA A 113 7.60 14.44 -9.89
CA ALA A 113 6.68 15.17 -10.76
C ALA A 113 7.16 15.14 -12.21
N ARG A 114 8.48 15.33 -12.44
CA ARG A 114 9.10 15.20 -13.76
C ARG A 114 8.94 13.78 -14.31
N ALA A 115 9.26 12.76 -13.52
CA ALA A 115 9.16 11.35 -13.93
C ALA A 115 7.72 10.92 -14.22
N ALA A 116 6.74 11.49 -13.52
CA ALA A 116 5.32 11.25 -13.72
C ALA A 116 4.72 12.09 -14.86
N GLY A 117 5.49 12.98 -15.49
CA GLY A 117 5.06 13.84 -16.59
C GLY A 117 4.14 14.99 -16.18
N LEU A 118 4.10 15.36 -14.89
CA LEU A 118 3.23 16.45 -14.43
C LEU A 118 3.64 17.80 -15.04
N PRO A 119 2.67 18.61 -15.50
CA PRO A 119 2.98 19.90 -16.13
C PRO A 119 3.45 20.96 -15.12
N LYS A 120 3.18 20.75 -13.82
CA LYS A 120 3.59 21.63 -12.73
C LYS A 120 3.97 20.77 -11.52
N VAL A 121 5.00 21.20 -10.81
CA VAL A 121 5.37 20.59 -9.52
C VAL A 121 4.22 20.84 -8.52
N PRO A 122 3.67 19.79 -7.88
CA PRO A 122 2.63 19.97 -6.87
C PRO A 122 3.21 20.61 -5.60
N ASP A 123 2.36 21.27 -4.82
CA ASP A 123 2.77 21.69 -3.47
C ASP A 123 3.08 20.44 -2.63
N ALA A 124 4.07 20.52 -1.75
CA ALA A 124 4.40 19.44 -0.84
C ALA A 124 4.56 19.96 0.59
N TYR A 125 4.10 19.17 1.56
CA TYR A 125 4.12 19.55 2.97
C TYR A 125 4.67 18.40 3.83
N VAL A 126 5.40 18.75 4.89
CA VAL A 126 5.75 17.87 6.01
C VAL A 126 4.80 18.15 7.15
N ARG A 127 4.09 17.12 7.62
CA ARG A 127 3.20 17.20 8.78
C ARG A 127 3.74 16.34 9.91
N SER A 128 3.63 16.78 11.16
CA SER A 128 3.95 15.91 12.30
C SER A 128 3.05 14.67 12.28
N GLY A 129 3.65 13.48 12.17
CA GLY A 129 2.91 12.21 12.16
C GLY A 129 2.67 11.62 13.56
N SER A 130 3.40 12.09 14.57
CA SER A 130 3.30 11.63 15.97
C SER A 130 3.37 10.10 16.10
N GLY A 131 4.27 9.45 15.35
CA GLY A 131 4.44 7.99 15.33
C GLY A 131 3.66 7.29 14.22
N VAL A 132 2.78 7.99 13.51
CA VAL A 132 1.99 7.43 12.41
C VAL A 132 2.71 7.66 11.08
N ILE A 133 3.15 6.56 10.47
CA ILE A 133 3.74 6.53 9.13
C ILE A 133 2.63 6.73 8.11
N ASN A 134 2.66 7.85 7.39
CA ASN A 134 1.68 8.14 6.36
C ASN A 134 2.19 9.16 5.35
N ALA A 135 1.75 9.02 4.11
CA ALA A 135 1.81 10.07 3.12
C ALA A 135 0.49 10.02 2.32
N PHE A 136 0.07 11.17 1.79
CA PHE A 136 -1.12 11.20 0.96
C PHE A 136 -1.07 12.33 -0.07
N ALA A 137 -1.69 12.07 -1.21
CA ALA A 137 -1.95 13.05 -2.25
C ALA A 137 -3.41 13.50 -2.25
N ALA A 138 -3.62 14.81 -2.32
CA ALA A 138 -4.96 15.37 -2.31
C ALA A 138 -5.08 16.61 -3.22
N GLY A 139 -6.30 17.12 -3.30
CA GLY A 139 -6.61 18.30 -4.08
C GLY A 139 -7.74 19.12 -3.48
N HIS A 140 -7.71 20.42 -3.74
CA HIS A 140 -8.79 21.34 -3.42
C HIS A 140 -8.86 22.41 -4.51
N GLY A 141 -10.04 22.54 -5.14
CA GLY A 141 -10.20 23.32 -6.38
C GLY A 141 -9.25 22.82 -7.48
N PHE A 142 -8.49 23.74 -8.07
CA PHE A 142 -7.48 23.44 -9.10
C PHE A 142 -6.09 23.10 -8.54
N ARG A 143 -5.91 23.10 -7.21
CA ARG A 143 -4.62 22.83 -6.56
C ARG A 143 -4.47 21.36 -6.23
N ARG A 144 -3.26 20.85 -6.40
CA ARG A 144 -2.86 19.47 -6.07
C ARG A 144 -1.61 19.51 -5.21
N PHE A 145 -1.58 18.66 -4.20
CA PHE A 145 -0.52 18.65 -3.24
C PHE A 145 -0.28 17.25 -2.67
N VAL A 146 0.92 17.05 -2.15
CA VAL A 146 1.35 15.86 -1.41
C VAL A 146 1.65 16.27 0.04
N THR A 147 1.28 15.43 0.98
CA THR A 147 1.68 15.56 2.38
C THR A 147 2.44 14.32 2.79
N VAL A 148 3.57 14.50 3.46
CA VAL A 148 4.39 13.41 3.99
C VAL A 148 4.49 13.61 5.50
N HIS A 149 4.18 12.59 6.29
CA HIS A 149 4.38 12.67 7.73
C HIS A 149 5.87 12.67 8.08
N SER A 150 6.24 13.37 9.15
CA SER A 150 7.63 13.45 9.65
C SER A 150 8.25 12.08 9.89
N ASP A 151 7.46 11.11 10.33
CA ASP A 151 7.89 9.73 10.59
C ASP A 151 8.44 9.02 9.34
N LEU A 152 8.13 9.48 8.13
CA LEU A 152 8.71 8.98 6.87
C LEU A 152 10.09 9.58 6.56
N PHE A 153 10.42 10.76 7.10
CA PHE A 153 11.75 11.36 6.94
C PHE A 153 12.78 10.72 7.88
N GLU A 154 12.31 10.17 8.99
CA GLU A 154 13.09 9.44 9.99
C GLU A 154 13.25 7.95 9.69
N VAL A 155 12.66 7.45 8.60
CA VAL A 155 12.66 6.03 8.22
C VAL A 155 14.08 5.46 8.25
N GLY A 156 14.38 4.66 9.27
CA GLY A 156 15.66 3.98 9.49
C GLY A 156 16.58 4.54 10.60
N GLY A 157 16.20 5.62 11.30
CA GLY A 157 17.08 6.20 12.33
C GLY A 157 18.41 6.70 11.74
N ALA A 158 19.56 6.34 12.33
CA ALA A 158 20.88 6.63 11.75
C ALA A 158 21.11 6.02 10.36
N ALA A 159 20.23 5.10 9.92
CA ALA A 159 20.20 4.46 8.61
C ALA A 159 18.99 4.92 7.79
N ARG A 160 18.83 6.24 7.60
CA ARG A 160 17.82 6.83 6.71
C ARG A 160 17.80 6.09 5.36
N ASP A 161 16.68 5.52 4.92
CA ASP A 161 16.53 4.95 3.57
C ASP A 161 15.89 6.00 2.63
N PRO A 162 16.70 6.75 1.86
CA PRO A 162 16.20 7.83 1.03
C PRO A 162 15.45 7.27 -0.18
N ASP A 163 15.77 6.06 -0.63
CA ASP A 163 15.12 5.41 -1.78
C ASP A 163 13.71 4.98 -1.43
N ALA A 164 13.48 4.43 -0.23
CA ALA A 164 12.13 4.16 0.28
C ALA A 164 11.28 5.43 0.31
N LEU A 165 11.82 6.55 0.81
CA LEU A 165 11.12 7.83 0.83
C LEU A 165 10.85 8.34 -0.60
N ARG A 166 11.81 8.20 -1.52
CA ARG A 166 11.61 8.53 -2.94
C ARG A 166 10.49 7.71 -3.55
N PHE A 167 10.44 6.40 -3.30
CA PHE A 167 9.37 5.55 -3.77
C PHE A 167 7.99 6.02 -3.24
N VAL A 168 7.88 6.30 -1.94
CA VAL A 168 6.63 6.80 -1.33
C VAL A 168 6.20 8.13 -1.95
N ILE A 169 7.13 9.08 -2.13
CA ILE A 169 6.83 10.35 -2.81
C ILE A 169 6.39 10.10 -4.26
N GLY A 170 7.06 9.20 -4.99
CA GLY A 170 6.69 8.82 -6.34
C GLY A 170 5.29 8.20 -6.43
N HIS A 171 4.92 7.38 -5.44
CA HIS A 171 3.59 6.81 -5.30
C HIS A 171 2.53 7.89 -5.10
N GLU A 172 2.75 8.83 -4.16
CA GLU A 172 1.81 9.95 -3.94
C GLU A 172 1.67 10.88 -5.15
N VAL A 173 2.78 11.23 -5.78
CA VAL A 173 2.78 12.00 -7.03
C VAL A 173 2.05 11.20 -8.13
N GLY A 174 2.17 9.87 -8.12
CA GLY A 174 1.42 8.94 -8.96
C GLY A 174 -0.09 9.08 -8.83
N HIS A 175 -0.63 9.24 -7.62
CA HIS A 175 -2.06 9.54 -7.43
C HIS A 175 -2.48 10.85 -8.11
N LEU A 176 -1.61 11.87 -8.12
CA LEU A 176 -1.89 13.12 -8.82
C LEU A 176 -1.88 12.94 -10.34
N ALA A 177 -0.83 12.30 -10.87
CA ALA A 177 -0.66 12.06 -12.30
C ALA A 177 -1.73 11.12 -12.89
N ALA A 178 -2.13 10.10 -12.14
CA ALA A 178 -3.20 9.19 -12.51
C ALA A 178 -4.60 9.81 -12.35
N GLY A 179 -4.69 11.02 -11.79
CA GLY A 179 -5.93 11.79 -11.62
C GLY A 179 -6.80 11.32 -10.45
N HIS A 180 -6.26 10.53 -9.52
CA HIS A 180 -6.99 9.99 -8.36
C HIS A 180 -7.49 11.12 -7.46
N ALA A 181 -6.69 12.18 -7.28
CA ALA A 181 -7.07 13.36 -6.52
C ALA A 181 -8.02 14.34 -7.26
N SER A 182 -8.63 13.94 -8.39
CA SER A 182 -9.60 14.79 -9.10
C SER A 182 -10.91 14.90 -8.34
N TYR A 183 -11.51 16.09 -8.38
CA TYR A 183 -12.73 16.39 -7.61
C TYR A 183 -13.85 15.39 -7.91
N TRP A 184 -14.13 15.14 -9.19
CA TRP A 184 -15.11 14.15 -9.63
C TRP A 184 -14.84 12.76 -9.07
N ARG A 185 -13.58 12.26 -9.17
CA ARG A 185 -13.26 10.93 -8.65
C ARG A 185 -13.40 10.84 -7.14
N ILE A 186 -13.02 11.88 -6.41
CA ILE A 186 -13.19 11.92 -4.96
C ILE A 186 -14.68 11.86 -4.60
N VAL A 187 -15.54 12.60 -5.31
CA VAL A 187 -17.00 12.56 -5.09
C VAL A 187 -17.56 11.17 -5.39
N VAL A 188 -17.19 10.57 -6.53
CA VAL A 188 -17.61 9.19 -6.87
C VAL A 188 -17.16 8.21 -5.79
N MET A 189 -15.89 8.27 -5.37
CA MET A 189 -15.35 7.39 -4.32
C MET A 189 -16.08 7.56 -2.99
N GLN A 190 -16.44 8.79 -2.59
CA GLN A 190 -17.17 9.06 -1.37
C GLN A 190 -18.53 8.34 -1.33
N VAL A 191 -19.24 8.33 -2.46
CA VAL A 191 -20.50 7.57 -2.60
C VAL A 191 -20.21 6.07 -2.63
N MET A 192 -19.20 5.62 -3.37
CA MET A 192 -18.88 4.20 -3.46
C MET A 192 -18.41 3.59 -2.13
N TYR A 193 -17.79 4.35 -1.24
CA TYR A 193 -17.43 3.88 0.09
C TYR A 193 -18.64 3.62 0.99
N GLN A 194 -19.81 4.18 0.68
CA GLN A 194 -21.07 3.84 1.36
C GLN A 194 -21.64 2.50 0.90
N ILE A 195 -21.25 2.03 -0.29
CA ILE A 195 -21.68 0.75 -0.82
C ILE A 195 -20.66 -0.31 -0.37
N PRO A 196 -21.08 -1.33 0.41
CA PRO A 196 -20.16 -2.36 0.88
C PRO A 196 -19.35 -2.95 -0.28
N LEU A 197 -18.04 -3.11 -0.06
CA LEU A 197 -17.07 -3.76 -0.95
C LEU A 197 -16.70 -3.00 -2.25
N LEU A 198 -17.64 -2.32 -2.91
CA LEU A 198 -17.40 -1.72 -4.24
C LEU A 198 -16.34 -0.60 -4.24
N GLY A 199 -16.44 0.37 -3.32
CA GLY A 199 -15.45 1.45 -3.22
C GLY A 199 -14.04 0.94 -2.95
N ARG A 200 -13.92 -0.23 -2.31
CA ARG A 200 -12.63 -0.82 -1.95
C ARG A 200 -11.90 -1.43 -3.15
N PHE A 201 -12.61 -1.94 -4.15
CA PHE A 201 -11.97 -2.48 -5.36
C PHE A 201 -11.31 -1.39 -6.21
N LEU A 202 -12.03 -0.30 -6.44
CA LEU A 202 -11.48 0.84 -7.16
C LEU A 202 -10.32 1.47 -6.39
N SER A 203 -10.45 1.59 -5.06
CA SER A 203 -9.36 2.05 -4.18
C SER A 203 -8.09 1.20 -4.37
N ARG A 204 -8.18 -0.14 -4.24
CA ARG A 204 -7.01 -1.02 -4.41
C ARG A 204 -6.41 -0.99 -5.82
N ALA A 205 -7.24 -0.83 -6.87
CA ALA A 205 -6.72 -0.67 -8.22
C ALA A 205 -5.97 0.66 -8.39
N GLN A 206 -6.43 1.73 -7.75
CA GLN A 206 -5.73 3.03 -7.72
C GLN A 206 -4.40 2.94 -6.98
N GLU A 207 -4.34 2.19 -5.87
CA GLU A 207 -3.09 1.93 -5.13
C GLU A 207 -2.07 1.19 -6.00
N TYR A 208 -2.47 0.14 -6.72
CA TYR A 208 -1.53 -0.55 -7.63
C TYR A 208 -1.08 0.35 -8.79
N THR A 209 -1.94 1.22 -9.30
CA THR A 209 -1.52 2.25 -10.26
C THR A 209 -0.48 3.18 -9.65
N ALA A 210 -0.70 3.66 -8.42
CA ALA A 210 0.25 4.53 -7.73
C ALA A 210 1.58 3.82 -7.43
N ASP A 211 1.54 2.54 -7.06
CA ASP A 211 2.73 1.67 -6.95
C ASP A 211 3.50 1.59 -8.26
N ASN A 212 2.83 1.53 -9.41
CA ASN A 212 3.50 1.55 -10.71
C ASN A 212 4.24 2.87 -10.97
N TYR A 213 3.70 4.02 -10.52
CA TYR A 213 4.40 5.30 -10.59
C TYR A 213 5.58 5.37 -9.62
N GLY A 214 5.39 4.93 -8.37
CA GLY A 214 6.47 4.84 -7.37
C GLY A 214 7.62 3.98 -7.87
N TYR A 215 7.31 2.81 -8.44
CA TYR A 215 8.29 1.88 -8.99
C TYR A 215 9.00 2.45 -10.23
N ASN A 216 8.28 3.12 -11.12
CA ASN A 216 8.87 3.78 -12.29
C ASN A 216 9.82 4.93 -11.89
N PHE A 217 9.53 5.62 -10.77
CA PHE A 217 10.39 6.69 -10.26
C PHE A 217 11.60 6.17 -9.49
N CYS A 218 11.43 5.17 -8.62
CA CYS A 218 12.48 4.62 -7.77
C CYS A 218 12.21 3.15 -7.43
N ALA A 219 12.58 2.24 -8.34
CA ALA A 219 12.37 0.80 -8.16
C ALA A 219 13.12 0.22 -6.95
N THR A 220 14.33 0.72 -6.67
CA THR A 220 15.17 0.31 -5.52
C THR A 220 14.49 0.59 -4.18
N GLY A 221 13.69 1.65 -4.10
CA GLY A 221 12.96 2.03 -2.90
C GLY A 221 11.69 1.22 -2.60
N ALA A 222 11.20 0.41 -3.55
CA ALA A 222 9.96 -0.34 -3.38
C ALA A 222 10.03 -1.32 -2.20
N GLY A 223 11.17 -1.98 -2.03
CA GLY A 223 11.41 -2.91 -0.93
C GLY A 223 11.40 -2.22 0.43
N GLY A 224 12.19 -1.16 0.57
CA GLY A 224 12.25 -0.35 1.79
C GLY A 224 10.90 0.24 2.18
N ALA A 225 10.10 0.70 1.19
CA ALA A 225 8.75 1.19 1.46
C ALA A 225 7.83 0.11 2.06
N ILE A 226 7.89 -1.13 1.57
CA ILE A 226 7.13 -2.25 2.15
C ILE A 226 7.63 -2.60 3.55
N GLN A 227 8.94 -2.63 3.75
CA GLN A 227 9.56 -2.88 5.06
C GLN A 227 9.09 -1.85 6.11
N VAL A 228 8.99 -0.58 5.72
CA VAL A 228 8.49 0.51 6.56
C VAL A 228 7.00 0.38 6.87
N LEU A 229 6.18 0.05 5.88
CA LEU A 229 4.74 -0.11 6.09
C LEU A 229 4.39 -1.32 6.95
N SER A 230 5.25 -2.33 6.98
CA SER A 230 5.05 -3.58 7.73
C SER A 230 5.71 -3.59 9.10
N GLY A 231 6.97 -3.16 9.20
CA GLY A 231 7.77 -3.14 10.43
C GLY A 231 7.84 -1.78 11.13
N GLY A 232 7.36 -0.71 10.49
CA GLY A 232 7.41 0.62 11.06
C GLY A 232 8.75 1.34 10.89
N LYS A 233 8.92 2.50 11.53
CA LYS A 233 10.06 3.40 11.28
C LYS A 233 11.39 2.89 11.82
N TYR A 234 11.36 2.04 12.85
CA TYR A 234 12.56 1.52 13.52
C TYR A 234 12.84 0.04 13.25
N LEU A 235 11.83 -0.77 12.92
CA LEU A 235 11.99 -2.23 12.72
C LEU A 235 11.92 -2.65 11.24
N ASN A 236 11.87 -1.69 10.31
CA ASN A 236 11.78 -1.99 8.87
C ASN A 236 12.92 -2.89 8.39
N HIS A 237 14.16 -2.65 8.81
CA HIS A 237 15.32 -3.46 8.42
C HIS A 237 15.27 -4.91 8.93
N ASN A 238 14.41 -5.21 9.91
CA ASN A 238 14.18 -6.58 10.40
C ASN A 238 13.17 -7.35 9.52
N VAL A 239 12.55 -6.70 8.54
CA VAL A 239 11.60 -7.34 7.64
C VAL A 239 12.32 -7.92 6.43
N ASN A 240 12.36 -9.25 6.34
CA ASN A 240 12.77 -9.94 5.12
C ASN A 240 11.68 -9.78 4.05
N LEU A 241 11.95 -8.96 3.03
CA LEU A 241 11.00 -8.64 1.97
C LEU A 241 10.56 -9.89 1.17
N HIS A 242 11.48 -10.81 0.92
CA HIS A 242 11.19 -11.98 0.07
C HIS A 242 10.29 -12.96 0.80
N GLU A 243 10.59 -13.24 2.06
CA GLU A 243 9.73 -14.07 2.90
C GLU A 243 8.35 -13.40 3.10
N PHE A 244 8.32 -12.09 3.36
CA PHE A 244 7.08 -11.34 3.53
C PHE A 244 6.21 -11.34 2.25
N ALA A 245 6.81 -11.23 1.08
CA ALA A 245 6.11 -11.33 -0.20
C ALA A 245 5.63 -12.76 -0.49
N ASP A 246 6.39 -13.79 -0.14
CA ASP A 246 5.99 -15.20 -0.32
C ASP A 246 4.75 -15.56 0.50
N ARG A 247 4.53 -14.88 1.64
CA ARG A 247 3.29 -15.01 2.43
C ARG A 247 2.02 -14.69 1.63
N ALA A 248 2.10 -13.95 0.54
CA ALA A 248 0.95 -13.69 -0.33
C ALA A 248 0.34 -14.98 -0.92
N GLY A 249 1.15 -16.01 -1.13
CA GLY A 249 0.73 -17.30 -1.69
C GLY A 249 0.32 -18.31 -0.60
N SER A 250 1.05 -18.29 0.52
CA SER A 250 0.92 -19.29 1.59
C SER A 250 -0.16 -18.94 2.63
N GLU A 251 -0.35 -17.66 2.96
CA GLU A 251 -1.45 -17.19 3.82
C GLU A 251 -2.76 -17.22 3.05
N ARG A 252 -3.61 -18.20 3.37
CA ARG A 252 -4.87 -18.48 2.67
C ARG A 252 -6.00 -18.77 3.64
N GLY A 253 -7.23 -18.70 3.15
CA GLY A 253 -8.43 -19.05 3.90
C GLY A 253 -9.48 -17.94 3.84
N PHE A 254 -10.66 -18.25 4.37
CA PHE A 254 -11.82 -17.36 4.35
C PHE A 254 -11.53 -16.00 5.00
N PHE A 255 -10.89 -15.99 6.18
CA PHE A 255 -10.62 -14.74 6.89
C PHE A 255 -9.57 -13.85 6.23
N VAL A 256 -8.56 -14.42 5.55
CA VAL A 256 -7.61 -13.65 4.73
C VAL A 256 -8.34 -13.00 3.56
N TRP A 257 -9.26 -13.73 2.93
CA TRP A 257 -10.09 -13.19 1.87
C TRP A 257 -11.01 -12.06 2.37
N CYS A 258 -11.68 -12.23 3.52
CA CYS A 258 -12.47 -11.17 4.16
C CYS A 258 -11.62 -9.95 4.53
N ALA A 259 -10.40 -10.14 5.03
CA ALA A 259 -9.48 -9.06 5.35
C ALA A 259 -9.13 -8.25 4.09
N ASN A 260 -8.80 -8.92 2.98
CA ASN A 260 -8.57 -8.25 1.70
C ASN A 260 -9.82 -7.51 1.20
N LEU A 261 -11.01 -8.11 1.33
CA LEU A 261 -12.27 -7.45 0.97
C LEU A 261 -12.55 -6.20 1.81
N ASN A 262 -12.11 -6.18 3.07
CA ASN A 262 -12.31 -5.07 3.99
C ASN A 262 -11.27 -3.94 3.84
N ALA A 263 -10.16 -4.21 3.16
CA ALA A 263 -9.04 -3.28 3.03
C ALA A 263 -9.27 -2.22 1.93
N THR A 264 -8.97 -0.96 2.25
CA THR A 264 -8.93 0.17 1.30
C THR A 264 -7.67 0.18 0.44
N HIS A 265 -6.59 -0.42 0.95
CA HIS A 265 -5.33 -0.63 0.24
C HIS A 265 -5.12 -2.13 0.01
N PRO A 266 -4.34 -2.54 -0.99
CA PRO A 266 -3.92 -3.94 -1.12
C PRO A 266 -3.26 -4.41 0.17
N VAL A 267 -3.60 -5.63 0.61
CA VAL A 267 -2.96 -6.22 1.78
C VAL A 267 -1.45 -6.29 1.54
N LEU A 268 -0.66 -5.97 2.57
CA LEU A 268 0.76 -5.68 2.40
C LEU A 268 1.55 -6.83 1.76
N THR A 269 1.21 -8.08 2.05
CA THR A 269 1.87 -9.25 1.44
C THR A 269 1.62 -9.30 -0.08
N TRP A 270 0.40 -9.03 -0.53
CA TRP A 270 0.05 -9.00 -1.96
C TRP A 270 0.69 -7.80 -2.66
N ARG A 271 0.72 -6.64 -1.99
CA ARG A 271 1.43 -5.45 -2.47
C ARG A 271 2.93 -5.71 -2.63
N ALA A 272 3.55 -6.36 -1.64
CA ALA A 272 4.96 -6.76 -1.66
C ALA A 272 5.25 -7.71 -2.82
N GLN A 273 4.40 -8.73 -3.02
CA GLN A 273 4.53 -9.66 -4.14
C GLN A 273 4.40 -8.95 -5.48
N ALA A 274 3.43 -8.05 -5.64
CA ALA A 274 3.23 -7.29 -6.87
C ALA A 274 4.38 -6.31 -7.16
N LEU A 275 5.05 -5.77 -6.13
CA LEU A 275 6.25 -4.93 -6.29
C LEU A 275 7.51 -5.75 -6.57
N ARG A 276 7.58 -6.98 -6.06
CA ARG A 276 8.69 -7.90 -6.34
C ARG A 276 8.60 -8.49 -7.74
N ASP A 277 7.41 -8.90 -8.18
CA ASP A 277 7.15 -9.46 -9.50
C ASP A 277 6.27 -8.51 -10.33
N ARG A 278 6.93 -7.76 -11.22
CA ARG A 278 6.29 -6.75 -12.09
C ARG A 278 5.76 -7.32 -13.39
N THR A 279 5.84 -8.64 -13.61
CA THR A 279 5.38 -9.28 -14.86
C THR A 279 3.85 -9.33 -14.95
N ARG A 280 3.15 -9.19 -13.81
CA ARG A 280 1.70 -9.26 -13.71
C ARG A 280 1.15 -8.06 -12.93
N PRO A 281 -0.08 -7.61 -13.25
CA PRO A 281 -0.77 -6.64 -12.41
C PRO A 281 -1.04 -7.19 -11.01
N GLY A 282 -1.10 -6.29 -10.03
CA GLY A 282 -1.41 -6.65 -8.65
C GLY A 282 -2.79 -7.29 -8.49
N SER A 283 -2.87 -8.30 -7.63
CA SER A 283 -4.12 -9.06 -7.44
C SER A 283 -5.15 -8.26 -6.63
N LEU A 284 -6.40 -8.15 -7.12
CA LEU A 284 -7.47 -7.37 -6.47
C LEU A 284 -8.42 -8.20 -5.58
N PHE A 285 -8.69 -9.44 -5.97
CA PHE A 285 -9.75 -10.29 -5.41
C PHE A 285 -9.21 -11.58 -4.83
N LEU A 286 -8.52 -12.34 -5.67
CA LEU A 286 -7.95 -13.64 -5.37
C LEU A 286 -6.46 -13.47 -5.10
N ARG A 287 -5.93 -14.38 -4.30
CA ARG A 287 -4.49 -14.43 -4.04
C ARG A 287 -3.69 -14.46 -5.35
N PRO A 288 -2.51 -13.82 -5.38
CA PRO A 288 -1.62 -13.95 -6.53
C PRO A 288 -1.15 -15.41 -6.67
N ASN A 289 -1.01 -15.88 -7.91
CA ASN A 289 -0.43 -17.18 -8.24
C ASN A 289 0.99 -16.97 -8.77
N PHE A 290 1.98 -17.48 -8.04
CA PHE A 290 3.40 -17.30 -8.32
C PHE A 290 4.22 -18.43 -7.67
N GLN A 291 5.46 -18.59 -8.12
CA GLN A 291 6.42 -19.50 -7.47
C GLN A 291 7.11 -18.75 -6.32
N PRO A 292 7.10 -19.29 -5.08
CA PRO A 292 7.83 -18.70 -3.97
C PRO A 292 9.32 -18.55 -4.26
N TYR A 293 9.96 -17.56 -3.65
CA TYR A 293 11.40 -17.34 -3.79
C TYR A 293 12.21 -18.45 -3.11
N GLY A 294 11.72 -18.97 -1.99
CA GLY A 294 12.34 -20.08 -1.27
C GLY A 294 11.35 -20.81 -0.35
N PRO A 295 11.81 -21.87 0.33
CA PRO A 295 11.02 -22.52 1.36
C PRO A 295 10.72 -21.54 2.50
N PRO A 296 9.46 -21.48 3.02
CA PRO A 296 9.13 -20.61 4.13
C PRO A 296 9.90 -21.00 5.40
N ALA A 297 10.24 -20.00 6.21
CA ALA A 297 10.90 -20.23 7.48
C ALA A 297 10.00 -20.96 8.47
N LEU A 298 8.69 -20.71 8.48
CA LEU A 298 7.72 -21.38 9.35
C LEU A 298 6.54 -21.91 8.55
N PRO A 299 5.80 -22.90 9.06
CA PRO A 299 4.49 -23.25 8.51
C PRO A 299 3.61 -21.99 8.40
N PRO A 300 2.80 -21.87 7.33
CA PRO A 300 1.90 -20.72 7.18
C PRO A 300 0.96 -20.59 8.38
N GLY A 301 0.59 -19.36 8.76
CA GLY A 301 -0.15 -19.11 10.00
C GLY A 301 -1.54 -19.74 10.08
N ASN A 302 -2.09 -20.22 8.95
CA ASN A 302 -3.34 -20.95 8.89
C ASN A 302 -3.21 -22.47 9.11
N ARG A 303 -1.99 -22.98 9.28
CA ARG A 303 -1.74 -24.39 9.60
C ARG A 303 -1.95 -24.64 11.09
N PRO A 304 -2.36 -25.87 11.48
CA PRO A 304 -2.45 -26.25 12.89
C PRO A 304 -1.12 -26.05 13.62
N THR A 305 -1.16 -25.58 14.87
CA THR A 305 0.03 -25.32 15.69
C THR A 305 0.94 -26.55 15.86
N ARG A 306 0.40 -27.76 15.77
CA ARG A 306 1.19 -29.01 15.81
C ARG A 306 2.19 -29.14 14.65
N GLU A 307 2.05 -28.36 13.58
CA GLU A 307 2.99 -28.31 12.46
C GLU A 307 4.19 -27.38 12.74
N ALA A 308 4.14 -26.55 13.79
CA ALA A 308 5.24 -25.66 14.18
C ALA A 308 6.40 -26.41 14.86
N PRO A 309 7.65 -25.90 14.74
CA PRO A 309 8.78 -26.47 15.47
C PRO A 309 8.58 -26.35 16.99
N SER A 310 9.06 -27.34 17.74
CA SER A 310 9.15 -27.26 19.19
C SER A 310 10.18 -26.20 19.62
N PRO A 311 10.11 -25.69 20.87
CA PRO A 311 11.09 -24.74 21.38
C PRO A 311 12.54 -25.23 21.26
N ASP A 312 12.81 -26.50 21.57
CA ASP A 312 14.15 -27.09 21.46
C ASP A 312 14.62 -27.12 19.99
N GLU A 313 13.70 -27.43 19.06
CA GLU A 313 14.00 -27.40 17.64
C GLU A 313 14.31 -26.01 17.11
N ALA A 314 13.51 -25.02 17.54
CA ALA A 314 13.75 -23.62 17.21
C ALA A 314 15.08 -23.11 17.77
N LEU A 315 15.37 -23.39 19.05
CA LEU A 315 16.58 -22.91 19.71
C LEU A 315 17.85 -23.47 19.10
N ALA A 316 17.87 -24.75 18.78
CA ALA A 316 19.08 -25.35 18.23
C ALA A 316 19.22 -25.15 16.71
N TYR A 317 18.14 -24.85 15.97
CA TYR A 317 18.25 -24.21 14.66
C TYR A 317 18.92 -22.83 14.77
N LEU A 318 18.47 -21.97 15.70
CA LEU A 318 19.05 -20.64 15.92
C LEU A 318 20.52 -20.71 16.37
N ALA A 319 20.89 -21.75 17.13
CA ALA A 319 22.28 -21.99 17.52
C ALA A 319 23.15 -22.43 16.33
N ALA A 320 22.61 -23.24 15.41
CA ALA A 320 23.30 -23.68 14.21
C ALA A 320 23.39 -22.57 13.14
N TYR A 321 22.37 -21.73 13.05
CA TYR A 321 22.25 -20.62 12.09
C TYR A 321 22.02 -19.29 12.84
N PRO A 322 23.04 -18.78 13.56
CA PRO A 322 22.91 -17.53 14.28
C PRO A 322 22.62 -16.39 13.29
N PRO A 323 21.79 -15.39 13.69
CA PRO A 323 21.52 -14.23 12.84
C PRO A 323 22.82 -13.51 12.51
N VAL A 324 23.01 -13.20 11.22
CA VAL A 324 24.19 -12.49 10.74
C VAL A 324 23.94 -10.99 10.80
N GLY A 325 24.80 -10.25 11.49
CA GLY A 325 24.74 -8.78 11.61
C GLY A 325 24.62 -8.28 13.05
N PRO A 326 24.68 -6.95 13.27
CA PRO A 326 24.50 -6.37 14.59
C PRO A 326 23.11 -6.72 15.17
N PRO A 327 22.98 -6.86 16.50
CA PRO A 327 21.75 -7.31 17.14
C PRO A 327 20.58 -6.37 16.81
N GLN A 328 19.60 -6.92 16.07
CA GLN A 328 18.23 -6.42 15.90
C GLN A 328 18.01 -4.98 15.39
N PHE A 329 19.05 -4.21 15.05
CA PHE A 329 18.89 -2.88 14.46
C PHE A 329 19.83 -2.71 13.27
N GLY A 330 19.24 -2.64 12.08
CA GLY A 330 19.91 -2.11 10.90
C GLY A 330 21.06 -2.98 10.38
N GLN A 331 20.70 -4.04 9.66
CA GLN A 331 21.28 -4.42 8.37
C GLN A 331 20.49 -5.65 7.88
N ASN A 332 20.08 -5.59 6.62
CA ASN A 332 19.17 -6.55 6.00
C ASN A 332 19.59 -8.00 6.32
N PHE A 333 18.63 -8.84 6.72
CA PHE A 333 18.79 -10.28 6.57
C PHE A 333 19.25 -10.52 5.12
N PRO A 334 20.41 -11.17 4.89
CA PRO A 334 20.87 -11.39 3.53
C PRO A 334 19.79 -12.18 2.77
N VAL A 335 19.41 -11.64 1.61
CA VAL A 335 18.67 -12.39 0.61
C VAL A 335 19.63 -12.64 -0.56
N PRO A 336 19.97 -13.90 -0.87
CA PRO A 336 19.59 -15.12 -0.16
C PRO A 336 20.38 -15.25 1.15
N LEU A 337 19.89 -16.08 2.08
CA LEU A 337 20.70 -16.54 3.22
C LEU A 337 22.07 -17.01 2.68
N PRO A 338 23.19 -16.82 3.41
CA PRO A 338 24.48 -17.33 2.96
C PRO A 338 24.34 -18.81 2.65
N GLY A 339 24.64 -19.20 1.41
CA GLY A 339 24.35 -20.52 0.88
C GLY A 339 23.14 -20.52 -0.04
N GLN A 340 23.42 -20.44 -1.34
CA GLN A 340 22.54 -20.93 -2.40
C GLN A 340 22.32 -22.47 -2.32
N GLU A 341 22.34 -23.05 -1.12
CA GLU A 341 22.00 -24.42 -0.78
C GLU A 341 21.46 -24.46 0.67
N ILE A 342 20.34 -23.80 0.95
CA ILE A 342 19.50 -24.33 2.03
C ILE A 342 18.66 -25.42 1.39
N GLN A 343 19.25 -26.62 1.40
CA GLN A 343 18.57 -27.85 1.02
C GLN A 343 17.33 -28.00 1.91
N PRO A 344 16.15 -28.32 1.36
CA PRO A 344 15.03 -28.74 2.17
C PRO A 344 15.50 -29.90 3.06
N GLY A 345 15.34 -29.80 4.38
CA GLY A 345 15.64 -30.95 5.22
C GLY A 345 14.65 -32.09 4.94
N SER A 346 15.03 -33.31 5.32
CA SER A 346 14.25 -34.52 5.08
C SER A 346 12.85 -34.45 5.70
N ALA A 347 11.92 -35.28 5.22
CA ALA A 347 10.53 -35.25 5.67
C ALA A 347 10.43 -35.33 7.20
N SER A 348 9.85 -34.29 7.82
CA SER A 348 9.44 -34.28 9.23
C SER A 348 7.95 -34.58 9.34
N ARG A 349 7.55 -35.17 10.46
CA ARG A 349 6.14 -35.46 10.80
C ARG A 349 5.24 -34.20 10.91
N TYR A 350 5.80 -32.99 10.74
CA TYR A 350 5.18 -31.72 11.08
C TYR A 350 5.02 -30.73 9.91
N GLY A 351 5.37 -31.09 8.68
CA GLY A 351 5.06 -30.27 7.50
C GLY A 351 6.17 -30.28 6.47
N GLU A 352 5.80 -30.51 5.21
CA GLU A 352 6.73 -30.55 4.08
C GLU A 352 7.19 -29.13 3.70
N GLY A 353 8.49 -28.96 3.42
CA GLY A 353 9.02 -27.80 2.69
C GLY A 353 9.26 -26.51 3.47
N THR A 354 9.50 -26.57 4.80
CA THR A 354 9.95 -25.41 5.60
C THR A 354 11.46 -25.49 5.91
N LEU A 355 12.07 -24.39 6.36
CA LEU A 355 13.46 -24.40 6.85
C LEU A 355 13.68 -25.34 8.07
N TYR A 356 12.61 -25.70 8.81
CA TYR A 356 12.65 -26.64 9.94
C TYR A 356 12.31 -28.09 9.55
N ALA A 357 12.00 -28.39 8.29
CA ALA A 357 11.70 -29.76 7.88
C ALA A 357 12.91 -30.68 8.16
N GLY A 358 12.69 -31.78 8.88
CA GLY A 358 13.70 -32.81 9.14
C GLY A 358 14.75 -32.48 10.21
N TRP A 359 14.65 -31.33 10.87
CA TRP A 359 15.61 -30.92 11.88
C TRP A 359 15.42 -31.77 13.15
N GLN A 360 16.41 -32.61 13.48
CA GLN A 360 16.43 -33.40 14.71
C GLN A 360 17.24 -32.66 15.76
N GLY A 361 16.67 -32.52 16.96
CA GLY A 361 17.40 -32.03 18.12
C GLY A 361 18.69 -32.79 18.36
N PRO A 362 19.72 -32.17 18.98
CA PRO A 362 20.82 -32.93 19.52
C PRO A 362 20.22 -34.02 20.40
N GLN A 363 20.46 -35.29 20.03
CA GLN A 363 20.04 -36.43 20.84
C GLN A 363 20.61 -36.20 22.24
N PRO A 364 19.82 -36.35 23.31
CA PRO A 364 20.36 -36.27 24.66
C PRO A 364 21.54 -37.23 24.71
N ILE A 365 22.71 -36.70 25.05
CA ILE A 365 23.91 -37.53 25.25
C ILE A 365 23.46 -38.56 26.27
N ASN A 366 23.30 -39.82 25.84
CA ASN A 366 23.13 -40.93 26.77
C ASN A 366 24.36 -40.85 27.67
N SER A 367 24.17 -40.33 28.88
CA SER A 367 25.16 -40.43 29.95
C SER A 367 25.27 -41.92 30.21
N GLY A 368 26.16 -42.57 29.45
CA GLY A 368 26.46 -43.97 29.61
C GLY A 368 26.81 -44.17 31.07
N THR A 369 25.94 -44.85 31.81
CA THR A 369 26.31 -45.47 33.06
C THR A 369 27.25 -46.61 32.70
N GLY A 370 28.50 -46.26 32.41
CA GLY A 370 29.61 -47.19 32.52
C GLY A 370 29.80 -47.45 34.00
N THR A 371 29.20 -48.52 34.51
CA THR A 371 29.70 -49.15 35.73
C THR A 371 30.98 -49.89 35.36
N PRO A 372 32.13 -49.55 35.99
CA PRO A 372 33.34 -50.32 35.82
C PRO A 372 33.18 -51.67 36.53
N GLY A 373 33.67 -52.74 35.90
CA GLY A 373 33.78 -54.04 36.55
C GLY A 373 34.72 -53.98 37.76
N GLY A 374 34.43 -54.83 38.75
CA GLY A 374 35.39 -55.20 39.79
C GLY A 374 34.79 -55.39 41.18
N SER A 375 34.25 -56.58 41.45
CA SER A 375 34.73 -57.51 42.51
C SER A 375 33.90 -58.79 42.46
#